data_AF-A0A0C3QB65-F1
#
_entry.id   AF-A0A0C3QB65-F1
#
_cell.length_a   1.000
_cell.length_b   1.000
_cell.length_c   1.000
_cell.angle_alpha   90.00
_cell.angle_beta   90.00
_cell.angle_gamma   90.00
#
_symmetry.space_group_name_H-M   'P 1'
#
loop_
_entity.id
_entity.type
_entity.pdbx_description
1 polymer ?
#
loop_
_entity_poly.entity_id
_entity_poly.type
_entity_poly.pdbx_seq_one_letter_code
_entity_poly.pdbx_strand_id
1 'polypeptide(L)'
;WTPILTTLALAALQANALLRFPCAQLTVTRSDPLISPGKVSAHLHQVVGGNSFDFGMPNNTDYLQSQSTCSTCSIKENKSNYWSPTLYFQSPKNGTFKRVAQRPGPLTGSPNAGMVVYYIQIGTVTSFPKNFRMIAGDPFLRSYSDQVDDSRSITFRCLQDDSSGNGPDTHGMPTTKCAGGIRSQINFPTCWDGKNIDTPNHKDHVRYATGSSFGNFGTGCPSTHPVTIPLLFFETVWDTKPFDNEWVNGQSPFVWSMGDPTGYGYHADYMMGWPEDVLKRAMAQCTDQGGQVSSCPVVTSRSEQEMNDCAQPNRVDEEIDGWLPSLPGCNAVQPGPARATQASGCVSLPTTTPGPTTTTTQQTTTTTPSGAQQTHWGQCGGKDYTGPKVCQSPWTCKYSN
;
A
#
# COMPACT_ATOMS: atom_id res chain seq x y z
N TRP A 1 -10.22 -16.30 -28.80
CA TRP A 1 -9.61 -15.11 -29.42
C TRP A 1 -9.76 -15.22 -30.93
N THR A 2 -10.84 -14.64 -31.46
CA THR A 2 -11.08 -14.25 -32.86
C THR A 2 -12.38 -13.41 -32.91
N PRO A 3 -12.56 -12.54 -33.91
CA PRO A 3 -12.84 -11.13 -33.71
C PRO A 3 -14.21 -10.70 -34.26
N ILE A 4 -14.72 -9.54 -33.80
CA ILE A 4 -15.74 -8.79 -34.54
C ILE A 4 -15.22 -7.37 -34.73
N LEU A 5 -14.80 -7.09 -35.96
CA LEU A 5 -14.55 -5.79 -36.58
C LEU A 5 -15.73 -5.65 -37.57
N THR A 6 -16.60 -4.65 -37.48
CA THR A 6 -16.53 -3.27 -38.02
C THR A 6 -17.97 -2.72 -37.86
N THR A 7 -18.26 -1.48 -37.45
CA THR A 7 -18.15 -0.25 -38.24
C THR A 7 -18.48 0.97 -37.37
N LEU A 8 -17.59 1.97 -37.32
CA LEU A 8 -17.89 3.42 -37.26
C LEU A 8 -16.57 4.18 -37.13
N ALA A 9 -16.07 4.72 -38.23
CA ALA A 9 -15.01 5.70 -38.24
C ALA A 9 -15.63 7.08 -38.48
N LEU A 10 -15.70 7.89 -37.43
CA LEU A 10 -15.33 9.33 -37.37
C LEU A 10 -15.76 9.89 -36.00
N ALA A 11 -15.03 9.48 -34.96
CA ALA A 11 -14.75 10.32 -33.80
C ALA A 11 -13.24 10.20 -33.61
N ALA A 12 -12.55 11.30 -33.33
CA ALA A 12 -11.10 11.31 -33.15
C ALA A 12 -10.65 10.11 -32.28
N LEU A 13 -9.53 9.49 -32.66
CA LEU A 13 -8.81 8.49 -31.88
C LEU A 13 -8.60 9.04 -30.45
N GLN A 14 -9.55 8.82 -29.54
CA GLN A 14 -9.37 9.15 -28.15
C GLN A 14 -8.50 8.05 -27.59
N ALA A 15 -7.20 8.32 -27.51
CA ALA A 15 -6.26 7.47 -26.80
C ALA A 15 -6.87 7.12 -25.44
N ASN A 16 -6.98 5.83 -25.14
CA ASN A 16 -7.21 5.33 -23.80
C ASN A 16 -5.88 4.68 -23.39
N ALA A 17 -4.91 5.50 -23.01
CA ALA A 17 -3.69 5.00 -22.42
C ALA A 17 -4.03 4.11 -21.22
N LEU A 18 -3.33 2.99 -21.15
CA LEU A 18 -3.49 2.00 -20.10
C LEU A 18 -2.11 1.59 -19.64
N LEU A 19 -1.85 1.73 -18.35
CA LEU A 19 -0.74 1.06 -17.69
C LEU A 19 -1.32 0.00 -16.78
N ARG A 20 -0.82 -1.21 -16.92
CA ARG A 20 -1.15 -2.36 -16.06
C ARG A 20 0.16 -2.99 -15.63
N PHE A 21 0.44 -2.99 -14.34
CA PHE A 21 1.71 -3.49 -13.85
C PHE A 21 1.60 -4.20 -12.50
N PRO A 22 2.36 -5.30 -12.29
CA PRO A 22 2.49 -5.91 -10.98
C PRO A 22 3.30 -5.03 -10.03
N CYS A 23 2.99 -5.13 -8.76
CA CYS A 23 3.87 -4.75 -7.67
C CYS A 23 3.99 -5.89 -6.66
N ALA A 24 5.21 -6.25 -6.29
CA ALA A 24 5.46 -7.18 -5.18
C ALA A 24 5.11 -6.51 -3.84
N GLN A 25 4.96 -7.32 -2.79
CA GLN A 25 4.72 -6.84 -1.44
C GLN A 25 5.93 -6.02 -0.94
N LEU A 26 5.69 -4.77 -0.56
CA LEU A 26 6.68 -3.96 0.16
C LEU A 26 6.70 -4.39 1.62
N THR A 27 5.57 -4.30 2.30
CA THR A 27 5.43 -4.71 3.70
C THR A 27 3.97 -4.99 4.03
N VAL A 28 3.73 -5.69 5.15
CA VAL A 28 2.42 -5.85 5.76
C VAL A 28 2.55 -5.39 7.20
N THR A 29 1.86 -4.32 7.55
CA THR A 29 2.05 -3.64 8.83
C THR A 29 0.83 -2.78 9.17
N ARG A 30 0.66 -2.44 10.45
CA ARG A 30 -0.30 -1.43 10.91
C ARG A 30 0.27 -0.03 10.72
N SER A 31 0.37 0.41 9.48
CA SER A 31 0.77 1.77 9.12
C SER A 31 -0.18 2.34 8.09
N ASP A 32 -0.72 3.51 8.39
CA ASP A 32 -1.58 4.30 7.51
C ASP A 32 -1.23 5.77 7.74
N PRO A 33 -0.27 6.32 6.98
CA PRO A 33 0.23 7.67 7.19
C PRO A 33 -0.77 8.77 6.79
N LEU A 34 -1.87 8.41 6.09
CA LEU A 34 -2.94 9.34 5.75
C LEU A 34 -3.91 9.45 6.93
N ILE A 35 -4.38 8.32 7.47
CA ILE A 35 -5.35 8.30 8.57
C ILE A 35 -4.70 8.46 9.95
N SER A 36 -3.52 7.88 10.15
CA SER A 36 -2.81 7.82 11.45
C SER A 36 -1.35 8.29 11.33
N PRO A 37 -1.09 9.54 10.90
CA PRO A 37 0.26 10.03 10.69
C PRO A 37 1.12 9.95 11.95
N GLY A 38 2.29 9.31 11.81
CA GLY A 38 3.29 9.10 12.85
C GLY A 38 2.90 8.06 13.91
N LYS A 39 1.83 7.28 13.69
CA LYS A 39 1.31 6.32 14.67
C LYS A 39 1.01 4.97 14.03
N VAL A 40 1.02 3.93 14.85
CA VAL A 40 0.49 2.61 14.46
C VAL A 40 -1.00 2.76 14.11
N SER A 41 -1.40 2.34 12.91
CA SER A 41 -2.77 2.44 12.42
C SER A 41 -3.72 1.48 13.13
N ALA A 42 -5.03 1.65 12.98
CA ALA A 42 -6.03 0.81 13.66
C ALA A 42 -6.01 -0.65 13.21
N HIS A 43 -5.72 -0.94 11.95
CA HIS A 43 -5.75 -2.28 11.36
C HIS A 43 -4.59 -2.48 10.37
N LEU A 44 -4.33 -3.73 10.00
CA LEU A 44 -3.24 -4.06 9.09
C LEU A 44 -3.55 -3.66 7.66
N HIS A 45 -2.54 -3.11 7.00
CA HIS A 45 -2.52 -2.90 5.56
C HIS A 45 -1.40 -3.71 4.92
N GLN A 46 -1.65 -4.15 3.69
CA GLN A 46 -0.61 -4.56 2.76
C GLN A 46 -0.20 -3.35 1.94
N VAL A 47 1.10 -3.19 1.73
CA VAL A 47 1.67 -2.01 1.08
C VAL A 47 2.51 -2.47 -0.10
N VAL A 48 2.42 -1.77 -1.22
CA VAL A 48 3.33 -1.90 -2.37
C VAL A 48 3.84 -0.53 -2.82
N GLY A 49 4.92 -0.50 -3.58
CA GLY A 49 5.48 0.71 -4.17
C GLY A 49 6.86 1.09 -3.64
N GLY A 50 7.13 2.40 -3.55
CA GLY A 50 8.41 2.95 -3.11
C GLY A 50 8.77 2.60 -1.66
N ASN A 51 10.06 2.34 -1.38
CA ASN A 51 10.54 1.94 -0.05
C ASN A 51 10.64 3.06 0.99
N SER A 52 10.30 4.30 0.64
CA SER A 52 10.19 5.40 1.63
C SER A 52 8.83 5.45 2.34
N PHE A 53 7.97 4.45 2.16
CA PHE A 53 6.74 4.30 2.92
C PHE A 53 7.04 4.27 4.43
N ASP A 54 6.42 5.16 5.18
CA ASP A 54 6.65 5.29 6.62
C ASP A 54 5.37 5.65 7.37
N PHE A 55 5.37 5.55 8.70
CA PHE A 55 4.28 6.00 9.55
C PHE A 55 4.04 7.50 9.40
N GLY A 56 5.10 8.27 9.19
CA GLY A 56 5.05 9.70 8.92
C GLY A 56 5.49 10.01 7.50
N MET A 57 4.58 10.50 6.67
CA MET A 57 4.88 10.89 5.29
C MET A 57 4.51 12.37 5.07
N PRO A 58 5.48 13.29 4.94
CA PRO A 58 5.21 14.72 4.81
C PRO A 58 4.52 15.04 3.47
N ASN A 59 3.68 16.07 3.46
CA ASN A 59 2.87 16.48 2.30
C ASN A 59 3.45 17.69 1.53
N ASN A 60 4.58 18.24 1.98
CA ASN A 60 5.15 19.50 1.48
C ASN A 60 6.34 19.35 0.51
N THR A 61 6.78 18.12 0.22
CA THR A 61 7.92 17.81 -0.66
C THR A 61 7.59 16.61 -1.52
N ASP A 62 8.13 16.46 -2.73
CA ASP A 62 8.00 15.28 -3.61
C ASP A 62 8.62 14.01 -2.95
N TYR A 63 7.99 13.56 -1.87
CA TYR A 63 8.62 12.78 -0.81
C TYR A 63 8.96 11.39 -1.30
N LEU A 64 7.99 10.71 -1.92
CA LEU A 64 8.18 9.38 -2.46
C LEU A 64 9.24 9.35 -3.56
N GLN A 65 9.19 10.32 -4.48
CA GLN A 65 10.18 10.41 -5.55
C GLN A 65 11.59 10.68 -5.04
N SER A 66 11.71 11.58 -4.05
CA SER A 66 13.02 12.01 -3.53
C SER A 66 13.64 11.03 -2.54
N GLN A 67 12.84 10.32 -1.73
CA GLN A 67 13.35 9.47 -0.65
C GLN A 67 13.41 7.98 -1.02
N SER A 68 12.54 7.49 -1.91
CA SER A 68 12.60 6.08 -2.29
C SER A 68 13.82 5.79 -3.18
N THR A 69 14.60 4.79 -2.82
CA THR A 69 15.75 4.29 -3.59
C THR A 69 15.39 3.09 -4.47
N CYS A 70 14.31 2.38 -4.13
CA CYS A 70 13.74 1.29 -4.93
C CYS A 70 12.20 1.35 -4.88
N SER A 71 11.54 0.51 -5.67
CA SER A 71 10.08 0.31 -5.61
C SER A 71 9.74 -1.12 -5.97
N THR A 72 8.71 -1.67 -5.34
CA THR A 72 8.25 -3.05 -5.61
C THR A 72 7.38 -3.18 -6.86
N CYS A 73 7.03 -2.06 -7.52
CA CYS A 73 6.26 -2.07 -8.77
C CYS A 73 7.14 -2.29 -10.00
N SER A 74 6.65 -2.87 -11.09
CA SER A 74 7.52 -3.17 -12.25
C SER A 74 7.98 -1.94 -13.03
N ILE A 75 7.30 -0.79 -12.92
CA ILE A 75 7.70 0.46 -13.60
C ILE A 75 8.77 1.18 -12.78
N LYS A 76 9.95 1.42 -13.38
CA LYS A 76 11.12 1.99 -12.71
C LYS A 76 10.90 3.39 -12.18
N GLU A 77 10.29 4.23 -13.01
CA GLU A 77 10.07 5.64 -12.71
C GLU A 77 9.01 5.83 -11.60
N ASN A 78 8.12 4.86 -11.40
CA ASN A 78 7.03 4.92 -10.42
C ASN A 78 7.48 4.49 -9.02
N LYS A 79 7.48 5.44 -8.10
CA LYS A 79 7.77 5.29 -6.67
C LYS A 79 6.54 5.57 -5.79
N SER A 80 5.35 5.68 -6.38
CA SER A 80 4.10 5.87 -5.63
C SER A 80 3.87 4.73 -4.65
N ASN A 81 3.14 4.98 -3.55
CA ASN A 81 2.68 3.94 -2.65
C ASN A 81 1.18 3.69 -2.82
N TYR A 82 0.82 2.42 -2.66
CA TYR A 82 -0.55 1.92 -2.74
C TYR A 82 -0.73 0.92 -1.61
N TRP A 83 -1.78 1.06 -0.82
CA TRP A 83 -2.04 0.12 0.26
C TRP A 83 -3.54 -0.15 0.44
N SER A 84 -3.84 -1.32 0.97
CA SER A 84 -5.21 -1.79 1.21
C SER A 84 -5.24 -2.74 2.42
N PRO A 85 -6.39 -2.99 3.07
CA PRO A 85 -6.45 -3.85 4.24
C PRO A 85 -6.13 -5.30 3.90
N THR A 86 -5.60 -6.05 4.86
CA THR A 86 -5.30 -7.48 4.69
C THR A 86 -6.51 -8.37 4.96
N LEU A 87 -6.60 -9.50 4.23
CA LEU A 87 -7.62 -10.52 4.45
C LEU A 87 -7.15 -11.55 5.49
N TYR A 88 -8.06 -11.96 6.36
CA TYR A 88 -7.87 -13.04 7.33
C TYR A 88 -8.92 -14.12 7.11
N PHE A 89 -8.52 -15.37 7.28
CA PHE A 89 -9.41 -16.49 7.52
C PHE A 89 -9.74 -16.54 9.01
N GLN A 90 -11.03 -16.62 9.36
CA GLN A 90 -11.52 -16.88 10.70
C GLN A 90 -11.98 -18.33 10.79
N SER A 91 -11.33 -19.13 11.63
CA SER A 91 -11.65 -20.55 11.79
C SER A 91 -13.07 -20.72 12.36
N PRO A 92 -13.98 -21.44 11.67
CA PRO A 92 -15.30 -21.74 12.22
C PRO A 92 -15.25 -22.70 13.42
N LYS A 93 -14.12 -23.38 13.64
CA LYS A 93 -13.95 -24.38 14.71
C LYS A 93 -13.66 -23.76 16.07
N ASN A 94 -12.87 -22.70 16.12
CA ASN A 94 -12.40 -22.10 17.37
C ASN A 94 -12.32 -20.56 17.34
N GLY A 95 -12.68 -19.92 16.23
CA GLY A 95 -12.70 -18.46 16.08
C GLY A 95 -11.32 -17.80 15.89
N THR A 96 -10.22 -18.55 15.81
CA THR A 96 -8.89 -17.97 15.59
C THR A 96 -8.70 -17.49 14.16
N PHE A 97 -7.78 -16.56 13.97
CA PHE A 97 -7.54 -15.88 12.70
C PHE A 97 -6.20 -16.30 12.09
N LYS A 98 -6.15 -16.47 10.78
CA LYS A 98 -4.91 -16.68 10.01
C LYS A 98 -4.89 -15.71 8.84
N ARG A 99 -3.81 -14.96 8.68
CA ARG A 99 -3.69 -14.05 7.54
C ARG A 99 -3.68 -14.84 6.23
N VAL A 100 -4.47 -14.39 5.27
CA VAL A 100 -4.51 -14.98 3.92
C VAL A 100 -3.39 -14.36 3.10
N ALA A 101 -2.56 -15.21 2.50
CA ALA A 101 -1.47 -14.75 1.64
C ALA A 101 -2.03 -14.15 0.34
N GLN A 102 -1.33 -13.17 -0.20
CA GLN A 102 -1.56 -12.71 -1.57
C GLN A 102 -0.71 -13.55 -2.51
N ARG A 103 -1.13 -13.60 -3.75
CA ARG A 103 -0.38 -14.25 -4.83
C ARG A 103 -0.43 -13.41 -6.09
N PRO A 104 0.51 -13.64 -7.03
CA PRO A 104 0.46 -13.01 -8.34
C PRO A 104 -0.91 -13.15 -9.02
N GLY A 105 -1.36 -12.08 -9.66
CA GLY A 105 -2.53 -12.13 -10.52
C GLY A 105 -2.22 -12.83 -11.85
N PRO A 106 -3.25 -13.30 -12.58
CA PRO A 106 -3.06 -13.86 -13.92
C PRO A 106 -2.34 -12.88 -14.85
N LEU A 107 -1.37 -13.39 -15.62
CA LEU A 107 -0.59 -12.62 -16.60
C LEU A 107 0.25 -11.48 -15.99
N THR A 108 0.68 -11.60 -14.73
CA THR A 108 1.46 -10.55 -14.04
C THR A 108 2.84 -11.00 -13.56
N GLY A 109 3.32 -12.14 -14.07
CA GLY A 109 4.61 -12.71 -13.67
C GLY A 109 4.51 -13.46 -12.34
N SER A 110 5.65 -13.55 -11.64
CA SER A 110 5.78 -14.24 -10.35
C SER A 110 6.35 -13.36 -9.21
N PRO A 111 5.86 -12.12 -9.00
CA PRO A 111 6.28 -11.32 -7.84
C PRO A 111 5.92 -12.00 -6.52
N ASN A 112 6.67 -11.68 -5.46
CA ASN A 112 6.31 -12.11 -4.11
C ASN A 112 5.08 -11.33 -3.64
N ALA A 113 3.91 -11.98 -3.63
CA ALA A 113 2.66 -11.39 -3.15
C ALA A 113 2.34 -10.05 -3.86
N GLY A 114 1.64 -9.13 -3.18
CA GLY A 114 1.36 -7.77 -3.64
C GLY A 114 0.06 -7.64 -4.44
N MET A 115 0.05 -6.72 -5.40
CA MET A 115 -1.15 -6.34 -6.15
C MET A 115 -0.80 -5.94 -7.59
N VAL A 116 -1.83 -5.83 -8.42
CA VAL A 116 -1.75 -5.25 -9.77
C VAL A 116 -2.37 -3.86 -9.73
N VAL A 117 -1.63 -2.87 -10.22
CA VAL A 117 -2.06 -1.48 -10.27
C VAL A 117 -2.31 -1.08 -11.72
N TYR A 118 -3.40 -0.36 -11.92
CA TYR A 118 -3.80 0.16 -13.21
C TYR A 118 -3.89 1.68 -13.17
N TYR A 119 -3.41 2.32 -14.23
CA TYR A 119 -3.70 3.72 -14.54
C TYR A 119 -4.42 3.73 -15.87
N ILE A 120 -5.69 4.12 -15.84
CA ILE A 120 -6.59 4.04 -17.00
C ILE A 120 -6.99 5.46 -17.40
N GLN A 121 -6.70 5.80 -18.65
CA GLN A 121 -7.18 7.04 -19.24
C GLN A 121 -8.66 6.90 -19.62
N ILE A 122 -9.49 7.81 -19.13
CA ILE A 122 -10.91 7.93 -19.48
C ILE A 122 -11.09 9.29 -20.17
N GLY A 123 -11.06 9.29 -21.49
CA GLY A 123 -11.04 10.54 -22.27
C GLY A 123 -9.73 11.31 -22.07
N THR A 124 -9.77 12.64 -22.07
CA THR A 124 -8.57 13.45 -21.79
C THR A 124 -8.36 13.59 -20.29
N VAL A 125 -7.18 13.18 -19.80
CA VAL A 125 -6.84 13.22 -18.38
C VAL A 125 -5.70 14.18 -18.08
N THR A 126 -5.73 14.76 -16.89
CA THR A 126 -4.62 15.51 -16.29
C THR A 126 -3.85 14.60 -15.35
N SER A 127 -2.53 14.50 -15.49
CA SER A 127 -1.72 13.71 -14.56
C SER A 127 -1.86 14.20 -13.12
N PHE A 128 -1.77 13.29 -12.15
CA PHE A 128 -1.73 13.66 -10.74
C PHE A 128 -0.60 14.67 -10.46
N PRO A 129 -0.87 15.76 -9.72
CA PRO A 129 0.18 16.62 -9.19
C PRO A 129 1.11 15.85 -8.25
N LYS A 130 2.30 16.42 -8.00
CA LYS A 130 3.21 15.91 -6.98
C LYS A 130 2.53 15.84 -5.61
N ASN A 131 2.82 14.78 -4.86
CA ASN A 131 2.22 14.50 -3.54
C ASN A 131 0.70 14.34 -3.52
N PHE A 132 0.05 14.18 -4.66
CA PHE A 132 -1.37 13.92 -4.67
C PHE A 132 -1.72 12.69 -3.81
N ARG A 133 -2.76 12.80 -2.98
CA ARG A 133 -3.18 11.76 -2.03
C ARG A 133 -4.66 11.54 -2.12
N MET A 134 -5.10 10.30 -2.16
CA MET A 134 -6.53 10.01 -2.13
C MET A 134 -6.83 8.65 -1.52
N ILE A 135 -8.03 8.52 -0.99
CA ILE A 135 -8.57 7.29 -0.42
C ILE A 135 -9.88 6.94 -1.14
N ALA A 136 -10.07 5.65 -1.43
CA ALA A 136 -11.29 5.09 -1.98
C ALA A 136 -11.88 4.04 -1.03
N GLY A 137 -13.21 3.92 -0.99
CA GLY A 137 -13.90 2.98 -0.11
C GLY A 137 -14.06 3.49 1.32
N ASP A 138 -14.82 2.78 2.14
CA ASP A 138 -15.15 3.22 3.51
C ASP A 138 -15.06 2.03 4.48
N PRO A 139 -14.11 2.04 5.43
CA PRO A 139 -13.85 0.89 6.32
C PRO A 139 -15.03 0.53 7.24
N PHE A 140 -16.02 1.41 7.38
CA PHE A 140 -17.16 1.21 8.25
C PHE A 140 -18.38 0.63 7.54
N LEU A 141 -18.38 0.50 6.21
CA LEU A 141 -19.50 -0.11 5.50
C LEU A 141 -19.60 -1.61 5.81
N ARG A 142 -20.84 -2.09 5.96
CA ARG A 142 -21.17 -3.52 6.17
C ARG A 142 -22.36 -4.00 5.32
N SER A 143 -22.79 -3.19 4.36
CA SER A 143 -23.84 -3.51 3.40
C SER A 143 -23.61 -2.76 2.10
N TYR A 144 -24.04 -3.34 0.98
CA TYR A 144 -24.02 -2.66 -0.31
C TYR A 144 -25.06 -1.52 -0.36
N SER A 145 -24.70 -0.43 -1.02
CA SER A 145 -25.65 0.60 -1.48
C SER A 145 -25.19 1.17 -2.82
N ASP A 146 -26.08 1.17 -3.80
CA ASP A 146 -25.83 1.81 -5.10
C ASP A 146 -25.93 3.35 -5.05
N GLN A 147 -26.35 3.92 -3.91
CA GLN A 147 -26.41 5.36 -3.68
C GLN A 147 -25.13 5.90 -3.04
N VAL A 148 -24.20 5.02 -2.64
CA VAL A 148 -22.94 5.40 -1.98
C VAL A 148 -21.78 5.08 -2.92
N ASP A 149 -21.06 6.11 -3.36
CA ASP A 149 -19.95 5.96 -4.29
C ASP A 149 -18.86 5.00 -3.78
N ASP A 150 -18.46 5.14 -2.51
CA ASP A 150 -17.50 4.25 -1.86
C ASP A 150 -17.97 2.78 -1.93
N SER A 151 -19.27 2.51 -1.77
CA SER A 151 -19.83 1.15 -1.87
C SER A 151 -19.82 0.61 -3.31
N ARG A 152 -20.08 1.46 -4.31
CA ARG A 152 -20.08 1.07 -5.73
C ARG A 152 -18.69 0.87 -6.30
N SER A 153 -17.68 1.45 -5.65
CA SER A 153 -16.29 1.38 -6.07
C SER A 153 -15.64 0.01 -5.85
N ILE A 154 -16.25 -0.84 -5.02
CA ILE A 154 -15.71 -2.12 -4.56
C ILE A 154 -16.41 -3.28 -5.28
N THR A 155 -15.61 -4.18 -5.82
CA THR A 155 -16.08 -5.46 -6.34
C THR A 155 -15.16 -6.60 -5.92
N PHE A 156 -15.67 -7.81 -6.06
CA PHE A 156 -14.96 -9.04 -5.85
C PHE A 156 -15.15 -9.94 -7.05
N ARG A 157 -14.16 -10.79 -7.30
CA ARG A 157 -14.30 -11.88 -8.26
C ARG A 157 -13.89 -13.19 -7.63
N CYS A 158 -14.79 -14.16 -7.72
CA CYS A 158 -14.52 -15.55 -7.38
C CYS A 158 -13.83 -16.21 -8.57
N LEU A 159 -12.51 -16.37 -8.50
CA LEU A 159 -11.73 -16.88 -9.62
C LEU A 159 -11.99 -18.38 -9.80
N GLN A 160 -12.18 -18.79 -11.05
CA GLN A 160 -12.45 -20.18 -11.40
C GLN A 160 -11.18 -21.05 -11.39
N ASP A 161 -10.03 -20.45 -11.68
CA ASP A 161 -8.73 -21.11 -11.70
C ASP A 161 -7.59 -20.07 -11.53
N ASP A 162 -6.35 -20.55 -11.53
CA ASP A 162 -5.15 -19.72 -11.39
C ASP A 162 -4.73 -19.00 -12.70
N SER A 163 -5.28 -19.41 -13.84
CA SER A 163 -4.86 -19.00 -15.18
C SER A 163 -5.70 -17.88 -15.80
N SER A 164 -6.94 -17.73 -15.35
CA SER A 164 -7.91 -16.79 -15.91
C SER A 164 -8.32 -15.73 -14.90
N GLY A 165 -8.38 -14.48 -15.37
CA GLY A 165 -9.04 -13.41 -14.65
C GLY A 165 -10.55 -13.37 -14.89
N ASN A 166 -11.15 -14.39 -15.50
CA ASN A 166 -12.52 -14.35 -16.00
C ASN A 166 -13.56 -14.65 -14.91
N GLY A 167 -14.75 -14.08 -15.05
CA GLY A 167 -15.86 -14.27 -14.13
C GLY A 167 -16.67 -12.98 -13.94
N PRO A 168 -17.92 -13.07 -13.44
CA PRO A 168 -18.67 -11.88 -13.08
C PRO A 168 -18.05 -11.21 -11.85
N ASP A 169 -18.08 -9.88 -11.83
CA ASP A 169 -17.83 -9.13 -10.60
C ASP A 169 -19.07 -9.17 -9.71
N THR A 170 -18.84 -9.34 -8.41
CA THR A 170 -19.89 -9.35 -7.38
C THR A 170 -19.62 -8.28 -6.34
N HIS A 171 -20.65 -7.89 -5.61
CA HIS A 171 -20.50 -7.02 -4.44
C HIS A 171 -20.50 -7.86 -3.16
N GLY A 172 -19.67 -7.47 -2.20
CA GLY A 172 -19.51 -8.20 -0.95
C GLY A 172 -18.60 -9.42 -1.08
N MET A 173 -18.18 -9.95 0.07
CA MET A 173 -17.30 -11.09 0.16
C MET A 173 -17.94 -12.32 -0.49
N PRO A 174 -17.24 -13.05 -1.38
CA PRO A 174 -17.76 -14.27 -1.98
C PRO A 174 -18.27 -15.27 -0.93
N THR A 175 -19.49 -15.76 -1.12
CA THR A 175 -20.15 -16.74 -0.24
C THR A 175 -19.95 -18.19 -0.70
N THR A 176 -19.24 -18.39 -1.81
CA THR A 176 -18.89 -19.70 -2.36
C THR A 176 -17.38 -19.87 -2.44
N LYS A 177 -16.92 -21.12 -2.37
CA LYS A 177 -15.53 -21.47 -2.61
C LYS A 177 -15.07 -20.99 -3.99
N CYS A 178 -13.87 -20.42 -4.04
CA CYS A 178 -13.27 -19.91 -5.27
C CYS A 178 -12.02 -20.73 -5.57
N ALA A 179 -12.10 -21.60 -6.57
CA ALA A 179 -11.04 -22.55 -6.91
C ALA A 179 -9.73 -21.86 -7.33
N GLY A 180 -9.80 -20.64 -7.87
CA GLY A 180 -8.66 -19.79 -8.18
C GLY A 180 -8.36 -18.72 -7.12
N GLY A 181 -9.00 -18.76 -5.95
CA GLY A 181 -8.90 -17.72 -4.94
C GLY A 181 -9.90 -16.57 -5.12
N ILE A 182 -9.87 -15.63 -4.19
CA ILE A 182 -10.71 -14.42 -4.21
C ILE A 182 -9.87 -13.26 -4.73
N ARG A 183 -10.41 -12.48 -5.67
CA ARG A 183 -9.82 -11.22 -6.11
C ARG A 183 -10.63 -10.04 -5.61
N SER A 184 -10.01 -9.14 -4.84
CA SER A 184 -10.61 -7.86 -4.45
C SER A 184 -10.23 -6.77 -5.44
N GLN A 185 -11.19 -5.87 -5.69
CA GLN A 185 -11.13 -4.86 -6.74
C GLN A 185 -11.65 -3.53 -6.20
N ILE A 186 -10.95 -2.43 -6.48
CA ILE A 186 -11.40 -1.09 -6.09
C ILE A 186 -11.01 -0.02 -7.11
N ASN A 187 -11.99 0.81 -7.48
CA ASN A 187 -11.81 1.99 -8.33
C ASN A 187 -11.68 3.25 -7.48
N PHE A 188 -10.73 4.11 -7.82
CA PHE A 188 -10.61 5.43 -7.23
C PHE A 188 -11.48 6.47 -7.95
N PRO A 189 -11.79 7.60 -7.29
CA PRO A 189 -12.34 8.79 -7.92
C PRO A 189 -11.55 9.23 -9.17
N THR A 190 -12.25 9.78 -10.17
CA THR A 190 -11.67 10.20 -11.46
C THR A 190 -11.80 11.69 -11.75
N CYS A 191 -12.37 12.45 -10.81
CA CYS A 191 -12.61 13.87 -10.94
C CYS A 191 -11.95 14.62 -9.79
N TRP A 192 -11.19 15.66 -10.11
CA TRP A 192 -10.41 16.46 -9.18
C TRP A 192 -10.91 17.91 -9.19
N ASP A 193 -10.85 18.59 -8.04
CA ASP A 193 -11.23 20.00 -7.90
C ASP A 193 -10.29 20.99 -8.64
N GLY A 194 -9.16 20.50 -9.14
CA GLY A 194 -8.19 21.29 -9.90
C GLY A 194 -7.31 22.18 -9.03
N LYS A 195 -7.42 22.09 -7.70
CA LYS A 195 -6.77 23.00 -6.75
C LYS A 195 -6.01 22.27 -5.65
N ASN A 196 -6.66 21.36 -4.94
CA ASN A 196 -6.10 20.75 -3.74
C ASN A 196 -5.47 19.41 -4.07
N ILE A 197 -4.17 19.24 -3.79
CA ILE A 197 -3.49 17.95 -3.95
C ILE A 197 -3.87 16.93 -2.88
N ASP A 198 -4.45 17.42 -1.78
CA ASP A 198 -4.91 16.65 -0.65
C ASP A 198 -5.91 17.49 0.17
N THR A 199 -6.79 16.84 0.92
CA THR A 199 -7.69 17.46 1.91
C THR A 199 -7.56 16.73 3.24
N PRO A 200 -7.97 17.31 4.39
CA PRO A 200 -7.81 16.65 5.69
C PRO A 200 -8.43 15.25 5.80
N ASN A 201 -9.44 14.94 4.99
CA ASN A 201 -10.07 13.62 4.92
C ASN A 201 -9.63 12.78 3.70
N HIS A 202 -8.68 13.29 2.90
CA HIS A 202 -8.15 12.67 1.68
C HIS A 202 -9.20 12.35 0.60
N LYS A 203 -10.39 12.95 0.69
CA LYS A 203 -11.55 12.66 -0.18
C LYS A 203 -12.23 13.89 -0.75
N ASP A 204 -12.29 14.99 0.00
CA ASP A 204 -13.08 16.16 -0.39
C ASP A 204 -12.64 16.84 -1.69
N HIS A 205 -11.38 16.70 -2.09
CA HIS A 205 -10.84 17.25 -3.34
C HIS A 205 -11.04 16.34 -4.57
N VAL A 206 -11.61 15.14 -4.39
CA VAL A 206 -11.88 14.20 -5.48
C VAL A 206 -13.33 13.70 -5.47
N ARG A 207 -13.87 13.37 -6.64
CA ARG A 207 -15.19 12.75 -6.79
C ARG A 207 -15.17 11.67 -7.85
N TYR A 208 -16.06 10.70 -7.68
CA TYR A 208 -16.40 9.78 -8.75
C TYR A 208 -17.14 10.54 -9.86
N ALA A 209 -16.92 10.15 -11.12
CA ALA A 209 -17.65 10.71 -12.24
C ALA A 209 -19.16 10.44 -12.11
N THR A 210 -19.98 11.32 -12.65
CA THR A 210 -21.44 11.25 -12.52
C THR A 210 -21.95 9.94 -13.13
N GLY A 211 -22.69 9.16 -12.32
CA GLY A 211 -23.22 7.87 -12.75
C GLY A 211 -22.17 6.78 -13.00
N SER A 212 -20.90 6.99 -12.62
CA SER A 212 -19.88 5.95 -12.72
C SER A 212 -20.13 4.79 -11.77
N SER A 213 -19.70 3.59 -12.16
CA SER A 213 -19.71 2.37 -11.37
C SER A 213 -18.64 1.42 -11.91
N PHE A 214 -18.47 0.24 -11.33
CA PHE A 214 -17.60 -0.76 -11.93
C PHE A 214 -18.03 -1.09 -13.37
N GLY A 215 -17.08 -1.09 -14.32
CA GLY A 215 -17.35 -1.29 -15.75
C GLY A 215 -18.06 -0.13 -16.46
N ASN A 216 -18.42 0.95 -15.77
CA ASN A 216 -19.04 2.14 -16.33
C ASN A 216 -18.31 3.41 -15.85
N PHE A 217 -17.62 4.08 -16.75
CA PHE A 217 -16.82 5.26 -16.42
C PHE A 217 -17.63 6.54 -16.17
N GLY A 218 -18.97 6.47 -16.25
CA GLY A 218 -19.87 7.59 -16.02
C GLY A 218 -19.93 8.57 -17.19
N THR A 219 -20.62 9.69 -16.98
CA THR A 219 -20.86 10.73 -18.00
C THR A 219 -19.90 11.92 -17.91
N GLY A 220 -18.91 11.84 -17.04
CA GLY A 220 -17.91 12.88 -16.82
C GLY A 220 -18.01 13.54 -15.44
N CYS A 221 -17.17 14.54 -15.25
CA CYS A 221 -16.96 15.14 -13.94
C CYS A 221 -18.01 16.18 -13.55
N PRO A 222 -18.42 16.21 -12.27
CA PRO A 222 -19.32 17.24 -11.78
C PRO A 222 -18.64 18.61 -11.83
N SER A 223 -19.42 19.69 -11.89
CA SER A 223 -18.90 21.06 -11.97
C SER A 223 -18.03 21.47 -10.77
N THR A 224 -18.20 20.82 -9.63
CA THR A 224 -17.37 21.04 -8.42
C THR A 224 -15.99 20.41 -8.52
N HIS A 225 -15.79 19.43 -9.42
CA HIS A 225 -14.55 18.69 -9.60
C HIS A 225 -14.21 18.55 -11.09
N PRO A 226 -14.00 19.66 -11.82
CA PRO A 226 -14.07 19.67 -13.28
C PRO A 226 -12.87 19.01 -13.98
N VAL A 227 -11.80 18.64 -13.25
CA VAL A 227 -10.57 18.12 -13.85
C VAL A 227 -10.59 16.59 -13.85
N THR A 228 -10.66 15.97 -15.03
CA THR A 228 -10.52 14.52 -15.17
C THR A 228 -9.08 14.09 -14.90
N ILE A 229 -8.91 13.11 -14.03
CA ILE A 229 -7.62 12.47 -13.68
C ILE A 229 -7.66 10.98 -14.07
N PRO A 230 -6.51 10.30 -14.24
CA PRO A 230 -6.50 8.87 -14.53
C PRO A 230 -7.26 8.07 -13.48
N LEU A 231 -8.00 7.05 -13.89
CA LEU A 231 -8.57 6.08 -12.97
C LEU A 231 -7.45 5.20 -12.43
N LEU A 232 -7.26 5.22 -11.11
CA LEU A 232 -6.55 4.15 -10.42
C LEU A 232 -7.50 3.00 -10.15
N PHE A 233 -7.05 1.80 -10.51
CA PHE A 233 -7.75 0.57 -10.22
C PHE A 233 -6.77 -0.44 -9.63
N PHE A 234 -7.11 -1.04 -8.50
CA PHE A 234 -6.29 -2.06 -7.85
C PHE A 234 -6.95 -3.43 -7.94
N GLU A 235 -6.14 -4.45 -8.22
CA GLU A 235 -6.53 -5.85 -8.11
C GLU A 235 -5.59 -6.57 -7.15
N THR A 236 -6.13 -7.24 -6.15
CA THR A 236 -5.36 -8.11 -5.24
C THR A 236 -5.95 -9.50 -5.24
N VAL A 237 -5.12 -10.52 -5.51
CA VAL A 237 -5.55 -11.92 -5.48
C VAL A 237 -5.11 -12.56 -4.16
N TRP A 238 -6.09 -13.08 -3.43
CA TRP A 238 -5.92 -13.73 -2.14
C TRP A 238 -5.95 -15.25 -2.33
N ASP A 239 -4.91 -15.94 -1.85
CA ASP A 239 -4.82 -17.39 -1.92
C ASP A 239 -5.69 -18.04 -0.83
N THR A 240 -6.98 -18.17 -1.13
CA THR A 240 -7.97 -18.75 -0.20
C THR A 240 -8.03 -20.27 -0.25
N LYS A 241 -7.41 -20.89 -1.25
CA LYS A 241 -7.43 -22.35 -1.49
C LYS A 241 -7.00 -23.18 -0.27
N PRO A 242 -5.99 -22.78 0.54
CA PRO A 242 -5.61 -23.52 1.75
C PRO A 242 -6.75 -23.67 2.77
N PHE A 243 -7.82 -22.88 2.66
CA PHE A 243 -8.95 -22.86 3.59
C PHE A 243 -10.23 -23.48 2.98
N ASP A 244 -10.18 -24.06 1.78
CA ASP A 244 -11.37 -24.57 1.07
C ASP A 244 -12.13 -25.66 1.85
N ASN A 245 -11.46 -26.42 2.71
CA ASN A 245 -12.09 -27.45 3.54
C ASN A 245 -12.80 -26.89 4.78
N GLU A 246 -12.67 -25.60 5.06
CA GLU A 246 -13.19 -24.96 6.29
C GLU A 246 -14.47 -24.15 6.04
N TRP A 247 -14.98 -24.08 4.82
CA TRP A 247 -16.25 -23.40 4.55
C TRP A 247 -17.43 -24.15 5.17
N VAL A 248 -18.24 -23.44 5.95
CA VAL A 248 -19.41 -24.00 6.64
C VAL A 248 -20.67 -23.27 6.14
N ASN A 249 -21.71 -24.03 5.77
CA ASN A 249 -23.05 -23.51 5.45
C ASN A 249 -23.10 -22.38 4.39
N GLY A 250 -22.15 -22.32 3.46
CA GLY A 250 -22.10 -21.26 2.43
C GLY A 250 -21.81 -19.87 3.00
N GLN A 251 -21.28 -19.78 4.23
CA GLN A 251 -20.77 -18.52 4.77
C GLN A 251 -19.28 -18.39 4.45
N SER A 252 -18.88 -17.19 4.04
CA SER A 252 -17.48 -16.87 3.82
C SER A 252 -16.74 -16.85 5.16
N PRO A 253 -15.67 -17.65 5.34
CA PRO A 253 -14.89 -17.63 6.57
C PRO A 253 -13.85 -16.50 6.55
N PHE A 254 -14.02 -15.48 5.71
CA PHE A 254 -13.03 -14.43 5.52
C PHE A 254 -13.50 -13.11 6.11
N VAL A 255 -12.55 -12.40 6.70
CA VAL A 255 -12.74 -11.12 7.37
C VAL A 255 -11.58 -10.20 7.03
N TRP A 256 -11.87 -8.94 6.75
CA TRP A 256 -10.83 -7.93 6.58
C TRP A 256 -10.21 -7.55 7.93
N SER A 257 -8.98 -7.04 7.91
CA SER A 257 -8.21 -6.69 9.11
C SER A 257 -8.89 -5.69 10.05
N MET A 258 -9.83 -4.87 9.56
CA MET A 258 -10.66 -3.96 10.38
C MET A 258 -11.96 -4.62 10.91
N GLY A 259 -12.07 -5.95 10.84
CA GLY A 259 -13.20 -6.70 11.38
C GLY A 259 -14.45 -6.68 10.49
N ASP A 260 -14.30 -6.56 9.18
CA ASP A 260 -15.41 -6.65 8.22
C ASP A 260 -15.54 -8.06 7.62
N PRO A 261 -16.56 -8.85 7.97
CA PRO A 261 -16.82 -10.15 7.36
C PRO A 261 -17.69 -10.06 6.09
N THR A 262 -18.17 -8.86 5.73
CA THR A 262 -19.15 -8.66 4.64
C THR A 262 -18.49 -8.27 3.31
N GLY A 263 -17.27 -7.72 3.36
CA GLY A 263 -16.49 -7.29 2.20
C GLY A 263 -16.68 -5.83 1.80
N TYR A 264 -17.73 -5.16 2.27
CA TYR A 264 -18.08 -3.79 1.89
C TYR A 264 -17.18 -2.71 2.50
N GLY A 265 -16.44 -3.04 3.56
CA GLY A 265 -15.46 -2.19 4.21
C GLY A 265 -14.08 -2.16 3.53
N TYR A 266 -13.94 -2.83 2.38
CA TYR A 266 -12.70 -2.77 1.60
C TYR A 266 -12.42 -1.31 1.19
N HIS A 267 -11.18 -0.88 1.33
CA HIS A 267 -10.74 0.46 0.99
C HIS A 267 -9.31 0.39 0.49
N ALA A 268 -8.85 1.47 -0.12
CA ALA A 268 -7.47 1.59 -0.52
C ALA A 268 -7.03 3.04 -0.55
N ASP A 269 -5.72 3.20 -0.47
CA ASP A 269 -5.07 4.46 -0.29
C ASP A 269 -3.97 4.61 -1.33
N TYR A 270 -3.75 5.86 -1.74
CA TYR A 270 -2.76 6.20 -2.75
C TYR A 270 -2.01 7.46 -2.34
N MET A 271 -0.68 7.40 -2.49
CA MET A 271 0.17 8.58 -2.48
C MET A 271 1.03 8.61 -3.74
N MET A 272 0.89 9.69 -4.51
CA MET A 272 1.59 9.90 -5.77
C MET A 272 3.09 10.02 -5.55
N GLY A 273 3.82 9.22 -6.32
CA GLY A 273 5.26 9.27 -6.44
C GLY A 273 5.64 8.92 -7.87
N TRP A 274 5.12 9.62 -8.87
CA TRP A 274 5.63 9.61 -10.25
C TRP A 274 6.44 10.88 -10.51
N PRO A 275 7.41 10.88 -11.43
CA PRO A 275 7.83 12.11 -12.07
C PRO A 275 6.65 12.61 -12.92
N GLU A 276 6.20 13.83 -12.65
CA GLU A 276 4.95 14.37 -13.24
C GLU A 276 4.98 14.37 -14.77
N ASP A 277 6.14 14.69 -15.38
CA ASP A 277 6.33 14.70 -16.82
C ASP A 277 6.25 13.28 -17.42
N VAL A 278 6.73 12.26 -16.70
CA VAL A 278 6.71 10.86 -17.14
C VAL A 278 5.27 10.35 -17.14
N LEU A 279 4.53 10.54 -16.05
CA LEU A 279 3.14 10.08 -16.00
C LEU A 279 2.28 10.77 -17.06
N LYS A 280 2.45 12.08 -17.24
CA LYS A 280 1.77 12.84 -18.30
C LYS A 280 2.06 12.26 -19.69
N ARG A 281 3.33 11.97 -20.01
CA ARG A 281 3.71 11.36 -21.29
C ARG A 281 3.17 9.93 -21.42
N ALA A 282 3.20 9.15 -20.35
CA ALA A 282 2.71 7.77 -20.38
C ALA A 282 1.19 7.74 -20.65
N MET A 283 0.43 8.62 -20.00
CA MET A 283 -1.00 8.78 -20.27
C MET A 283 -1.31 9.33 -21.66
N ALA A 284 -0.33 9.86 -22.39
CA ALA A 284 -0.52 10.31 -23.77
C ALA A 284 -0.08 9.27 -24.82
N GLN A 285 0.86 8.37 -24.48
CA GLN A 285 1.56 7.55 -25.48
C GLN A 285 1.44 6.03 -25.25
N CYS A 286 1.05 5.59 -24.06
CA CYS A 286 1.05 4.16 -23.72
C CYS A 286 -0.34 3.56 -23.91
N THR A 287 -0.70 3.34 -25.18
CA THR A 287 -2.05 3.00 -25.65
C THR A 287 -2.25 1.51 -25.94
N ASP A 288 -1.39 0.64 -25.41
CA ASP A 288 -1.58 -0.80 -25.51
C ASP A 288 -2.86 -1.24 -24.78
N GLN A 289 -3.73 -1.99 -25.46
CA GLN A 289 -5.02 -2.40 -24.90
C GLN A 289 -4.88 -3.35 -23.70
N GLY A 290 -3.76 -4.07 -23.59
CA GLY A 290 -3.45 -4.93 -22.45
C GLY A 290 -2.74 -4.21 -21.32
N GLY A 291 -2.37 -2.93 -21.52
CA GLY A 291 -1.62 -2.11 -20.57
C GLY A 291 -0.18 -2.55 -20.36
N GLN A 292 0.39 -3.34 -21.28
CA GLN A 292 1.69 -3.97 -21.09
C GLN A 292 2.80 -2.91 -20.99
N VAL A 293 3.54 -2.92 -19.89
CA VAL A 293 4.63 -1.96 -19.64
C VAL A 293 5.69 -2.03 -20.75
N SER A 294 6.01 -3.22 -21.27
CA SER A 294 6.98 -3.41 -22.36
C SER A 294 6.57 -2.73 -23.67
N SER A 295 5.29 -2.42 -23.86
CA SER A 295 4.75 -1.74 -25.04
C SER A 295 4.73 -0.22 -24.89
N CYS A 296 5.12 0.31 -23.73
CA CYS A 296 5.11 1.74 -23.41
C CYS A 296 6.51 2.35 -23.59
N PRO A 297 6.76 3.19 -24.60
CA PRO A 297 8.10 3.74 -24.87
C PRO A 297 8.56 4.80 -23.84
N VAL A 298 7.68 5.23 -22.94
CA VAL A 298 7.91 6.32 -21.99
C VAL A 298 8.55 5.84 -20.68
N VAL A 299 8.37 4.57 -20.34
CA VAL A 299 8.74 4.01 -19.04
C VAL A 299 9.64 2.80 -19.22
N THR A 300 10.36 2.42 -18.18
CA THR A 300 11.23 1.26 -18.19
C THR A 300 10.83 0.25 -17.12
N SER A 301 11.07 -1.04 -17.39
CA SER A 301 10.74 -2.11 -16.44
C SER A 301 11.92 -2.47 -15.55
N ARG A 302 11.62 -2.87 -14.31
CA ARG A 302 12.54 -3.60 -13.41
C ARG A 302 12.18 -5.09 -13.39
N SER A 303 13.17 -5.92 -13.05
CA SER A 303 13.01 -7.37 -12.90
C SER A 303 12.19 -7.71 -11.66
N GLU A 304 11.62 -8.91 -11.63
CA GLU A 304 10.89 -9.42 -10.46
C GLU A 304 11.80 -9.55 -9.23
N GLN A 305 13.06 -9.93 -9.43
CA GLN A 305 14.03 -10.00 -8.34
C GLN A 305 14.26 -8.61 -7.72
N GLU A 306 14.48 -7.56 -8.54
CA GLU A 306 14.62 -6.19 -8.03
C GLU A 306 13.37 -5.70 -7.28
N MET A 307 12.18 -6.11 -7.72
CA MET A 307 10.92 -5.80 -7.01
C MET A 307 10.86 -6.50 -5.64
N ASN A 308 11.20 -7.79 -5.60
CA ASN A 308 11.18 -8.61 -4.39
C ASN A 308 12.24 -8.17 -3.37
N ASP A 309 13.42 -7.78 -3.84
CA ASP A 309 14.54 -7.30 -3.02
C ASP A 309 14.26 -5.94 -2.35
N CYS A 310 13.24 -5.21 -2.84
CA CYS A 310 12.85 -3.92 -2.27
C CYS A 310 11.94 -4.04 -1.04
N ALA A 311 11.54 -5.26 -0.63
CA ALA A 311 10.72 -5.49 0.54
C ALA A 311 11.30 -4.86 1.82
N GLN A 312 10.42 -4.45 2.73
CA GLN A 312 10.74 -3.86 4.02
C GLN A 312 10.16 -4.71 5.16
N PRO A 313 10.90 -4.91 6.26
CA PRO A 313 10.38 -5.64 7.41
C PRO A 313 9.19 -4.91 8.03
N ASN A 314 8.28 -5.65 8.66
CA ASN A 314 7.28 -5.06 9.55
C ASN A 314 8.00 -4.33 10.71
N ARG A 315 7.62 -3.08 10.99
CA ARG A 315 8.19 -2.25 12.07
C ARG A 315 7.26 -2.10 13.27
N VAL A 316 6.20 -2.89 13.34
CA VAL A 316 5.34 -3.03 14.53
C VAL A 316 5.64 -4.39 15.15
N ASP A 317 5.98 -4.40 16.44
CA ASP A 317 6.23 -5.63 17.19
C ASP A 317 4.91 -6.34 17.53
N GLU A 318 4.36 -7.05 16.55
CA GLU A 318 3.15 -7.86 16.69
C GLU A 318 3.20 -9.09 15.78
N GLU A 319 2.64 -10.20 16.25
CA GLU A 319 2.46 -11.42 15.46
C GLU A 319 1.28 -11.24 14.50
N ILE A 320 1.53 -11.44 13.20
CA ILE A 320 0.54 -11.18 12.14
C ILE A 320 0.34 -12.37 11.21
N ASP A 321 1.19 -13.38 11.30
CA ASP A 321 1.23 -14.53 10.41
C ASP A 321 0.79 -15.82 11.09
N GLY A 322 0.95 -15.93 12.41
CA GLY A 322 0.49 -17.07 13.20
C GLY A 322 -1.05 -17.27 13.19
N TRP A 323 -1.50 -18.26 13.96
CA TRP A 323 -2.91 -18.36 14.33
C TRP A 323 -3.17 -17.42 15.50
N LEU A 324 -3.92 -16.36 15.25
CA LEU A 324 -4.16 -15.27 16.19
C LEU A 324 -5.47 -15.51 16.96
N PRO A 325 -5.52 -15.26 18.27
CA PRO A 325 -6.76 -15.33 19.03
C PRO A 325 -7.73 -14.18 18.70
N SER A 326 -7.23 -13.08 18.14
CA SER A 326 -7.98 -11.90 17.75
C SER A 326 -7.30 -11.20 16.57
N LEU A 327 -8.04 -10.43 15.77
CA LEU A 327 -7.44 -9.56 14.76
C LEU A 327 -6.55 -8.51 15.45
N PRO A 328 -5.37 -8.16 14.88
CA PRO A 328 -4.53 -7.10 15.42
C PRO A 328 -5.27 -5.76 15.51
N GLY A 329 -4.88 -4.92 16.48
CA GLY A 329 -5.52 -3.62 16.70
C GLY A 329 -6.88 -3.66 17.39
N CYS A 330 -7.18 -4.77 18.08
CA CYS A 330 -8.47 -5.03 18.74
C CYS A 330 -9.70 -4.80 17.84
N ASN A 331 -9.55 -5.18 16.57
CA ASN A 331 -10.64 -5.16 15.62
C ASN A 331 -11.57 -6.35 15.88
N ALA A 332 -12.68 -6.11 16.59
CA ALA A 332 -13.75 -7.11 16.72
C ALA A 332 -14.44 -7.32 15.37
N VAL A 333 -14.83 -8.56 15.09
CA VAL A 333 -15.65 -8.88 13.91
C VAL A 333 -17.04 -8.28 14.08
N GLN A 334 -17.45 -7.41 13.17
CA GLN A 334 -18.72 -6.71 13.20
C GLN A 334 -19.56 -7.10 11.97
N PRO A 335 -20.41 -8.14 12.06
CA PRO A 335 -21.31 -8.50 10.98
C PRO A 335 -22.40 -7.43 10.87
N GLY A 336 -22.57 -6.86 9.67
CA GLY A 336 -23.53 -5.79 9.38
C GLY A 336 -25.02 -6.17 9.56
N PRO A 337 -25.95 -5.39 8.98
CA PRO A 337 -25.73 -4.37 7.94
C PRO A 337 -25.39 -2.98 8.50
N ALA A 338 -25.51 -2.76 9.80
CA ALA A 338 -25.16 -1.49 10.41
C ALA A 338 -23.68 -1.13 10.15
N ARG A 339 -23.40 0.16 9.98
CA ARG A 339 -22.02 0.65 9.91
C ARG A 339 -21.25 0.19 11.15
N ALA A 340 -20.00 -0.18 10.96
CA ALA A 340 -19.15 -0.57 12.07
C ALA A 340 -18.86 0.61 13.01
N THR A 341 -18.54 0.26 14.24
CA THR A 341 -18.08 1.18 15.27
C THR A 341 -16.58 1.03 15.48
N GLN A 342 -15.90 2.12 15.81
CA GLN A 342 -14.47 2.10 16.08
C GLN A 342 -14.18 1.44 17.43
N ALA A 343 -13.18 0.57 17.48
CA ALA A 343 -12.71 0.00 18.73
C ALA A 343 -12.17 1.09 19.68
N SER A 344 -12.42 0.93 20.98
CA SER A 344 -11.93 1.85 22.03
C SER A 344 -11.06 1.09 23.04
N GLY A 345 -10.10 1.80 23.67
CA GLY A 345 -9.27 1.22 24.74
C GLY A 345 -8.16 0.26 24.28
N CYS A 346 -7.79 0.28 23.00
CA CYS A 346 -6.71 -0.56 22.47
C CYS A 346 -5.33 -0.16 23.00
N VAL A 347 -4.51 -1.16 23.34
CA VAL A 347 -3.10 -0.96 23.68
C VAL A 347 -2.37 -0.48 22.44
N SER A 348 -1.76 0.71 22.53
CA SER A 348 -0.84 1.20 21.50
C SER A 348 0.45 0.39 21.56
N LEU A 349 0.78 -0.30 20.48
CA LEU A 349 2.05 -1.02 20.39
C LEU A 349 3.18 -0.05 19.98
N PRO A 350 4.39 -0.22 20.54
CA PRO A 350 5.55 0.55 20.10
C PRO A 350 5.97 0.12 18.69
N THR A 351 6.49 1.08 17.92
CA THR A 351 7.18 0.80 16.66
C THR A 351 8.65 0.48 16.95
N THR A 352 9.20 -0.52 16.27
CA THR A 352 10.64 -0.83 16.28
C THR A 352 11.37 0.09 15.29
N THR A 353 11.29 1.39 15.50
CA THR A 353 12.00 2.36 14.63
C THR A 353 13.45 2.50 15.10
N PRO A 354 14.46 2.44 14.21
CA PRO A 354 15.64 3.27 14.41
C PRO A 354 15.14 4.72 14.41
N GLY A 355 15.49 5.50 15.45
CA GLY A 355 15.12 6.92 15.51
C GLY A 355 15.57 7.68 14.26
N PRO A 356 15.02 8.88 14.01
CA PRO A 356 15.43 9.68 12.86
C PRO A 356 16.94 9.81 12.87
N THR A 357 17.59 9.47 11.76
CA THR A 357 18.96 9.88 11.50
C THR A 357 18.94 11.40 11.50
N THR A 358 19.15 12.00 12.67
CA THR A 358 19.74 13.32 12.75
C THR A 358 21.07 13.19 12.04
N THR A 359 21.08 13.60 10.78
CA THR A 359 22.30 14.04 10.09
C THR A 359 22.83 15.20 10.92
N THR A 360 23.47 14.87 12.03
CA THR A 360 24.39 15.78 12.69
C THR A 360 25.48 15.89 11.66
N THR A 361 25.53 17.04 10.99
CA THR A 361 26.68 17.44 10.20
C THR A 361 27.85 17.34 11.17
N GLN A 362 28.61 16.24 11.12
CA GLN A 362 29.86 16.13 11.83
C GLN A 362 30.78 17.13 11.14
N GLN A 363 30.77 18.35 11.67
CA GLN A 363 31.87 19.26 11.50
C GLN A 363 33.11 18.49 11.94
N THR A 364 34.00 18.21 10.98
CA THR A 364 35.22 17.46 11.19
C THR A 364 36.12 18.29 12.11
N THR A 365 35.95 18.17 13.42
CA THR A 365 36.98 18.58 14.38
C THR A 365 37.99 17.45 14.45
N THR A 366 39.13 17.67 13.82
CA THR A 366 40.33 16.85 13.96
C THR A 366 40.69 16.77 15.45
N THR A 367 40.33 15.67 16.12
CA THR A 367 40.81 15.38 17.46
C THR A 367 42.16 14.69 17.36
N THR A 368 43.18 15.36 17.90
CA THR A 368 44.53 14.85 18.09
C THR A 368 44.48 13.52 18.88
N PRO A 369 45.34 12.52 18.60
CA PRO A 369 45.31 11.25 19.29
C PRO A 369 45.48 11.44 20.81
N SER A 370 44.55 10.88 21.58
CA SER A 370 44.71 10.71 23.03
C SER A 370 45.98 9.90 23.27
N GLY A 371 46.92 10.44 24.05
CA GLY A 371 48.13 9.73 24.47
C GLY A 371 47.83 8.39 25.16
N ALA A 372 48.84 7.53 25.23
CA ALA A 372 48.74 6.20 25.82
C ALA A 372 48.12 6.26 27.24
N GLN A 373 47.21 5.33 27.52
CA GLN A 373 46.57 5.15 28.83
C GLN A 373 47.21 3.99 29.59
N GLN A 374 47.21 4.05 30.93
CA GLN A 374 47.76 3.00 31.78
C GLN A 374 46.72 1.89 32.07
N THR A 375 47.15 0.63 32.02
CA THR A 375 46.31 -0.54 32.35
C THR A 375 46.28 -0.80 33.87
N HIS A 376 45.41 -1.70 34.32
CA HIS A 376 45.19 -1.99 35.74
C HIS A 376 46.51 -2.31 36.48
N TRP A 377 46.72 -1.71 37.65
CA TRP A 377 47.89 -1.85 38.55
C TRP A 377 49.18 -1.11 38.16
N GLY A 378 49.18 -0.36 37.05
CA GLY A 378 50.32 0.50 36.68
C GLY A 378 50.27 1.90 37.28
N GLN A 379 51.43 2.57 37.37
CA GLN A 379 51.49 3.99 37.74
C GLN A 379 50.89 4.86 36.63
N CYS A 380 49.92 5.70 36.98
CA CYS A 380 49.32 6.69 36.09
C CYS A 380 49.48 8.11 36.68
N GLY A 381 50.63 8.75 36.43
CA GLY A 381 50.97 10.08 36.93
C GLY A 381 51.88 10.10 38.18
N GLY A 382 52.36 11.30 38.53
CA GLY A 382 53.31 11.57 39.63
C GLY A 382 54.29 12.70 39.28
N LYS A 383 54.85 13.38 40.28
CA LYS A 383 55.92 14.37 40.06
C LYS A 383 57.12 13.63 39.46
N ASP A 384 57.61 14.09 38.32
CA ASP A 384 58.70 13.51 37.53
C ASP A 384 58.41 12.17 36.81
N TYR A 385 57.15 11.70 36.76
CA TYR A 385 56.77 10.54 35.95
C TYR A 385 56.49 10.90 34.49
N THR A 386 57.15 10.22 33.55
CA THR A 386 57.09 10.49 32.10
C THR A 386 56.14 9.57 31.32
N GLY A 387 55.50 8.60 31.99
CA GLY A 387 54.57 7.67 31.38
C GLY A 387 53.12 8.19 31.26
N PRO A 388 52.17 7.30 30.94
CA PRO A 388 50.74 7.62 30.83
C PRO A 388 50.20 8.38 32.05
N LYS A 389 49.51 9.50 31.82
CA LYS A 389 48.91 10.32 32.88
C LYS A 389 47.42 10.03 33.12
N VAL A 390 46.84 9.14 32.31
CA VAL A 390 45.42 8.77 32.38
C VAL A 390 45.33 7.26 32.52
N CYS A 391 44.57 6.80 33.51
CA CYS A 391 44.25 5.39 33.71
C CYS A 391 43.14 4.97 32.73
N GLN A 392 43.25 3.79 32.12
CA GLN A 392 42.25 3.25 31.22
C GLN A 392 40.97 2.88 31.99
N SER A 393 39.80 3.18 31.42
CA SER A 393 38.51 2.74 31.99
C SER A 393 38.49 1.20 32.14
N PRO A 394 37.98 0.65 33.26
CA PRO A 394 37.23 1.30 34.36
C PRO A 394 38.08 1.74 35.57
N TRP A 395 39.40 1.80 35.43
CA TRP A 395 40.30 1.97 36.57
C TRP A 395 40.51 3.43 36.94
N THR A 396 40.64 3.69 38.25
CA THR A 396 40.93 5.02 38.80
C THR A 396 42.16 4.97 39.69
N CYS A 397 42.93 6.06 39.73
CA CYS A 397 44.11 6.15 40.59
C CYS A 397 43.69 6.13 42.06
N LYS A 398 44.21 5.17 42.84
CA LYS A 398 43.83 4.99 44.25
C LYS A 398 44.78 5.65 45.24
N TYR A 399 45.95 6.15 44.81
CA TYR A 399 46.95 6.74 45.69
C TYR A 399 47.76 7.81 44.98
N SER A 400 47.94 8.97 45.63
CA SER A 400 48.77 10.09 45.16
C SER A 400 49.74 10.46 46.29
N ASN A 401 51.03 10.49 45.99
CA ASN A 401 52.07 11.00 46.87
C ASN A 401 52.33 12.48 46.65
#